data_AF-A4BUB2-F1
#
_entry.id   AF-A4BUB2-F1
#
_cell.length_a   1.000
_cell.length_b   1.000
_cell.length_c   1.000
_cell.angle_alpha   90.00
_cell.angle_beta   90.00
_cell.angle_gamma   90.00
#
_symmetry.space_group_name_H-M   'P 1'
#
loop_
_entity.id
_entity.type
_entity.pdbx_description
1 polymer ?
#
loop_
_entity_poly.entity_id
_entity_poly.type
_entity_poly.pdbx_seq_one_letter_code
_entity_poly.pdbx_strand_id
1 'polypeptide(L)' 'MTNISSHGVWLLAHDRELFMSYEEFPWFKDQPVRAILRVEEPSPGHFYWPDIDVDLTEEIIEHPERFPNKAKST' A
#
# COMPACT_ATOMS: atom_id res chain seq x y z
N MET A 1 -1.29 9.58 -7.55
CA MET A 1 -2.59 9.05 -8.05
C MET A 1 -2.67 7.58 -7.67
N THR A 2 -3.79 7.09 -7.14
CA THR A 2 -3.92 5.68 -6.73
C THR A 2 -4.93 4.96 -7.64
N ASN A 3 -4.61 3.76 -8.11
CA ASN A 3 -5.46 2.93 -8.96
C ASN A 3 -5.60 1.52 -8.36
N ILE A 4 -6.75 0.87 -8.55
CA ILE A 4 -7.06 -0.44 -7.97
C ILE A 4 -7.37 -1.41 -9.11
N SER A 5 -6.76 -2.59 -9.04
CA SER A 5 -6.99 -3.69 -9.97
C SER A 5 -7.44 -4.96 -9.23
N SER A 6 -7.80 -6.00 -9.97
CA SER A 6 -8.09 -7.32 -9.41
C SER A 6 -6.88 -7.99 -8.74
N HIS A 7 -5.66 -7.52 -9.00
CA HIS A 7 -4.42 -8.14 -8.51
C HIS A 7 -3.72 -7.35 -7.39
N GLY A 8 -4.10 -6.08 -7.20
CA GLY A 8 -3.45 -5.20 -6.24
C GLY A 8 -3.74 -3.72 -6.49
N VAL A 9 -3.02 -2.88 -5.78
CA VAL A 9 -3.13 -1.42 -5.79
C VAL A 9 -1.89 -0.81 -6.44
N TRP A 10 -2.08 0.15 -7.33
CA TRP A 10 -1.01 0.99 -7.88
C TRP A 10 -1.00 2.34 -7.17
N LEU A 11 0.17 2.78 -6.75
CA LEU A 11 0.42 4.09 -6.17
C LEU A 11 1.41 4.86 -7.05
N LEU A 12 0.97 5.98 -7.62
CA LEU A 12 1.85 6.95 -8.28
C LEU A 12 2.31 7.97 -7.25
N ALA A 13 3.59 7.93 -6.88
CA ALA A 13 4.27 8.85 -5.98
C ALA A 13 5.59 9.32 -6.61
N HIS A 14 5.85 10.63 -6.59
CA HIS A 14 7.09 11.23 -7.15
C HIS A 14 7.44 10.75 -8.57
N ASP A 15 6.46 10.69 -9.47
CA ASP A 15 6.60 10.18 -10.85
C ASP A 15 7.01 8.70 -10.97
N ARG A 16 6.87 7.93 -9.89
CA ARG A 16 7.11 6.48 -9.85
C ARG A 16 5.81 5.73 -9.62
N GLU A 17 5.59 4.67 -10.38
CA GLU A 17 4.49 3.74 -10.17
C GLU A 17 4.96 2.58 -9.28
N LEU A 18 4.31 2.45 -8.12
CA LEU A 18 4.57 1.42 -7.13
C LEU A 18 3.39 0.44 -7.13
N PHE A 19 3.66 -0.86 -7.28
CA PHE A 19 2.62 -1.89 -7.28
C PHE A 19 2.60 -2.68 -5.98
N MET A 20 1.47 -2.66 -5.29
CA MET A 20 1.20 -3.40 -4.07
C MET A 20 0.24 -4.56 -4.40
N SER A 21 0.79 -5.74 -4.65
CA SER A 21 0.00 -6.95 -4.93
C SER A 21 -0.77 -7.41 -3.68
N TYR A 22 -1.94 -8.02 -3.83
CA TYR A 22 -2.68 -8.58 -2.68
C TYR A 22 -2.00 -9.81 -2.04
N GLU A 23 -1.00 -10.40 -2.70
CA GLU A 23 -0.19 -11.50 -2.15
C GLU A 23 0.83 -10.98 -1.13
N GLU A 24 1.43 -9.82 -1.41
CA GLU A 24 2.39 -9.16 -0.52
C GLU A 24 1.70 -8.24 0.50
N PHE A 25 0.63 -7.58 0.09
CA PHE A 25 -0.10 -6.59 0.89
C PHE A 25 -1.59 -6.98 1.03
N PRO A 26 -1.91 -8.08 1.74
CA PRO A 26 -3.27 -8.61 1.83
C PRO A 26 -4.26 -7.65 2.51
N TRP A 27 -3.79 -6.67 3.30
CA TRP A 27 -4.65 -5.73 4.03
C TRP A 27 -5.46 -4.80 3.14
N PHE A 28 -5.00 -4.57 1.89
CA PHE A 28 -5.76 -3.80 0.91
C PHE A 28 -6.88 -4.60 0.26
N LYS A 29 -6.86 -5.94 0.37
CA LYS A 29 -7.88 -6.79 -0.21
C LYS A 29 -9.22 -6.57 0.51
N ASP A 30 -10.30 -6.52 -0.27
CA ASP A 30 -11.67 -6.36 0.21
C ASP A 30 -11.95 -5.05 1.00
N GLN A 31 -11.01 -4.09 0.98
CA GLN A 31 -11.21 -2.77 1.58
C GLN A 31 -12.07 -1.86 0.69
N PRO A 32 -12.88 -0.96 1.28
CA PRO A 32 -13.61 0.03 0.50
C PRO A 32 -12.65 0.88 -0.35
N VAL A 33 -12.98 1.09 -1.63
CA VAL A 33 -12.17 1.92 -2.54
C VAL A 33 -11.83 3.29 -1.93
N ARG A 34 -12.77 3.91 -1.21
CA ARG A 34 -12.55 5.18 -0.52
C ARG A 34 -11.41 5.14 0.50
N ALA A 35 -11.22 4.02 1.18
CA ALA A 35 -10.18 3.85 2.18
C ALA A 35 -8.81 3.70 1.52
N ILE A 36 -8.73 2.94 0.42
CA ILE A 36 -7.50 2.75 -0.36
C ILE A 36 -7.07 4.05 -1.07
N LEU A 37 -8.02 4.84 -1.57
CA LEU A 37 -7.72 6.13 -2.20
C LEU A 37 -7.32 7.21 -1.20
N ARG A 38 -7.65 7.05 0.09
CA ARG A 38 -7.25 7.95 1.17
C ARG A 38 -5.85 7.59 1.67
N VAL A 39 -4.85 7.90 0.85
CA VAL A 39 -3.43 7.81 1.21
C VAL A 39 -2.90 9.18 1.61
N GLU A 40 -2.13 9.21 2.68
CA GLU A 40 -1.38 10.38 3.15
C GLU A 40 0.12 10.11 3.01
N GLU A 41 0.91 11.15 2.75
CA GLU A 41 2.37 11.06 2.71
C GLU A 41 2.98 12.00 3.76
N PRO A 42 3.10 11.58 5.03
CA PRO A 42 3.60 12.45 6.11
C PRO A 42 5.04 12.93 5.89
N SER A 43 5.85 12.12 5.22
CA SER A 43 7.20 12.46 4.76
C SER A 43 7.49 11.76 3.42
N PRO A 44 8.39 12.30 2.58
CA PRO A 44 8.68 11.72 1.27
C PRO A 44 9.02 10.23 1.36
N GLY A 45 8.29 9.39 0.62
CA GLY A 45 8.46 7.93 0.60
C GLY A 45 7.86 7.19 1.79
N HIS A 46 7.08 7.87 2.65
CA HIS A 46 6.32 7.26 3.75
C HIS A 46 4.83 7.45 3.50
N PHE A 47 4.11 6.36 3.27
CA PHE A 47 2.70 6.35 2.94
C PHE A 47 1.88 5.80 4.10
N TYR A 48 0.77 6.47 4.41
CA TYR A 48 -0.14 6.08 5.47
C TYR A 48 -1.59 6.03 4.98
N TRP A 49 -2.27 4.94 5.26
CA TRP A 49 -3.70 4.76 5.00
C TRP A 49 -4.47 4.75 6.33
N PRO A 50 -4.97 5.92 6.80
CA PRO A 50 -5.59 6.05 8.12
C PRO A 50 -6.86 5.20 8.30
N ASP A 51 -7.61 4.95 7.23
CA ASP A 51 -8.88 4.23 7.31
C ASP A 51 -8.71 2.71 7.55
N ILE A 52 -7.53 2.17 7.24
CA ILE A 52 -7.21 0.73 7.39
C ILE A 52 -6.00 0.48 8.30
N ASP A 53 -5.44 1.55 8.87
CA ASP A 53 -4.28 1.54 9.76
C ASP A 53 -3.07 0.81 9.15
N VAL A 54 -2.71 1.18 7.92
CA VAL A 54 -1.55 0.64 7.20
C VAL A 54 -0.52 1.75 6.96
N ASP A 55 0.71 1.52 7.40
CA ASP A 55 1.88 2.34 7.08
C ASP A 55 2.88 1.56 6.23
N LEU A 56 3.40 2.18 5.16
CA LEU A 56 4.38 1.59 4.28
C LEU A 56 5.42 2.62 3.86
N THR A 57 6.67 2.20 3.74
CA THR A 57 7.70 2.99 3.06
C THR A 57 7.84 2.55 1.62
N GLU A 58 8.38 3.42 0.77
CA GLU A 58 8.74 3.08 -0.61
C GLU A 58 9.65 1.84 -0.67
N GLU A 59 10.61 1.70 0.26
CA GLU A 59 11.49 0.53 0.33
C GLU A 59 10.72 -0.77 0.60
N ILE A 60 9.70 -0.74 1.48
CA ILE A 60 8.86 -1.92 1.74
C ILE A 60 8.06 -2.31 0.50
N ILE A 61 7.58 -1.33 -0.28
CA ILE A 61 6.80 -1.58 -1.49
C ILE A 61 7.68 -2.17 -2.61
N GLU A 62 8.91 -1.67 -2.75
CA GLU A 62 9.86 -2.16 -3.76
C GLU A 62 10.51 -3.50 -3.40
N HIS A 63 10.72 -3.75 -2.11
CA HIS A 63 11.43 -4.92 -1.60
C HIS A 63 10.67 -5.62 -0.46
N PRO A 64 9.44 -6.08 -0.70
CA PRO A 64 8.60 -6.71 0.33
C PRO A 64 9.27 -7.95 0.95
N GLU A 65 10.15 -8.64 0.21
CA GLU A 65 10.90 -9.81 0.68
C GLU A 65 11.87 -9.50 1.84
N ARG A 66 12.29 -8.24 1.99
CA ARG A 66 13.15 -7.80 3.12
C ARG A 66 12.38 -7.66 4.42
N PHE A 67 11.04 -7.61 4.34
CA PHE A 67 10.14 -7.35 5.47
C PHE A 67 9.09 -8.48 5.57
N PRO A 68 9.50 -9.72 5.90
CA PRO A 68 8.63 -10.90 5.85
C PRO A 68 7.51 -10.90 6.90
N ASN A 69 7.50 -9.94 7.82
CA ASN A 69 6.43 -9.80 8.81
C ASN A 69 5.18 -9.22 8.15
N LYS A 70 4.47 -10.06 7.40
CA LYS A 70 3.10 -9.77 6.97
C LYS A 70 2.24 -9.75 8.25
N ALA A 71 1.84 -8.56 8.71
CA ALA A 71 0.84 -8.41 9.76
C ALA A 71 -0.34 -9.36 9.48
N LYS A 72 -0.71 -10.18 10.46
CA LYS A 72 -1.81 -11.13 10.30
C LYS A 72 -3.11 -10.34 10.31
N SER A 73 -3.95 -10.51 9.29
CA SER A 73 -5.36 -10.12 9.38
C SER A 73 -5.96 -10.86 10.58
N THR A 74 -6.34 -10.12 11.62
CA THR A 74 -7.06 -10.68 12.78
C THR A 74 -8.53 -10.84 12.44
#